data_AF-A0A1W7R4B7-F1
#
_entry.id   AF-A0A1W7R4B7-F1
#
_cell.length_a   1.000
_cell.length_b   1.000
_cell.length_c   1.000
_cell.angle_alpha   90.00
_cell.angle_beta   90.00
_cell.angle_gamma   90.00
#
_symmetry.space_group_name_H-M   'P 1'
#
loop_
_entity.id
_entity.type
_entity.pdbx_description
1 polymer ?
#
loop_
_entity_poly.entity_id
_entity_poly.type
_entity_poly.pdbx_seq_one_letter_code
_entity_poly.pdbx_strand_id
1 'polypeptide(L)'
;IGKYPVSRGHLEIVAREGKEKTGLLVSDLEQQDKMCVKTFVKLIDPRVANLLKTQPGTNGTVAYISLMKSVFDAYENPSLTPLERIEEIWFATFFTRVWHCWITGSKDLKHDEHFITDNAELGIEINAHSLVNHLLHCRELAKPELFLPQLMNSQHNERSFGNARSMSGVQNTIINFDILEYLNKASHFEYLDELRILLKDKFEFARGGYKTSEYQPFEFPSDQEIETAVYKGKMRAKRILDLTGLECDDEDFHCCLSHLKRTDVRPLEEVDVCEGPGEELYPEQDLEMVTESSDHATDVTDEQADESNDAIYEANVLLRRIGADLNYLCKQTISDSGHQPKGFFKIMTSTGELMLARISTVIWLLSSDRSKISNDRLLRFRTPKAINGIPSVNENKICTIISIGDWFLFRSNSSGRQGNTPGVGAAQVLGFCFLRGKLKRERECSLKTVPIDVPDNVENPRGIEIVCNKYSVMENNFLRHDSDPKKINITRYVSHTEKPLLSDTGLRISDKTRLYL
;
A
#
# COMPACT_ATOMS: atom_id res chain seq x y z
N ILE A 1 -11.69 -7.79 -22.87
CA ILE A 1 -10.97 -9.06 -23.13
C ILE A 1 -11.57 -9.65 -24.39
N GLY A 2 -10.81 -9.65 -25.49
CA GLY A 2 -11.33 -10.01 -26.79
C GLY A 2 -12.52 -9.14 -27.16
N LYS A 3 -13.60 -9.77 -27.62
CA LYS A 3 -14.82 -9.08 -28.08
C LYS A 3 -15.73 -8.63 -26.94
N TYR A 4 -15.42 -8.98 -25.69
CA TYR A 4 -16.32 -8.76 -24.55
C TYR A 4 -15.74 -7.76 -23.53
N PRO A 5 -16.58 -6.83 -23.03
CA PRO A 5 -16.16 -5.91 -21.98
C PRO A 5 -16.04 -6.61 -20.62
N VAL A 6 -15.11 -6.13 -19.80
CA VAL A 6 -15.06 -6.44 -18.37
C VAL A 6 -15.68 -5.24 -17.66
N SER A 7 -16.76 -5.44 -16.91
CA SER A 7 -17.54 -4.32 -16.37
C SER A 7 -18.04 -4.58 -14.95
N ARG A 8 -17.92 -3.56 -14.10
CA ARG A 8 -18.58 -3.50 -12.80
C ARG A 8 -20.10 -3.62 -12.93
N GLY A 9 -20.70 -3.10 -14.01
CA GLY A 9 -22.14 -3.19 -14.25
C GLY A 9 -22.63 -4.64 -14.31
N HIS A 10 -21.82 -5.57 -14.83
CA HIS A 10 -22.15 -6.99 -14.82
C HIS A 10 -22.25 -7.55 -13.39
N LEU A 11 -21.33 -7.15 -12.51
CA LEU A 11 -21.33 -7.56 -11.11
C LEU A 11 -22.48 -6.94 -10.32
N GLU A 12 -22.91 -5.73 -10.66
CA GLU A 12 -24.07 -5.08 -10.03
C GLU A 12 -25.37 -5.83 -10.33
N ILE A 13 -25.53 -6.37 -11.53
CA ILE A 13 -26.68 -7.22 -11.88
C ILE A 13 -26.71 -8.45 -10.97
N VAL A 14 -25.57 -9.12 -10.81
CA VAL A 14 -25.42 -10.30 -9.94
C VAL A 14 -25.64 -9.97 -8.46
N ALA A 15 -25.12 -8.84 -7.99
CA ALA A 15 -25.31 -8.40 -6.61
C ALA A 15 -26.78 -8.09 -6.27
N ARG A 16 -27.57 -7.64 -7.26
CA ARG A 16 -29.01 -7.37 -7.09
C ARG A 16 -29.86 -8.63 -6.99
N GLU A 17 -29.36 -9.80 -7.41
CA GLU A 17 -30.07 -11.07 -7.21
C GLU A 17 -30.17 -11.51 -5.75
N GLY A 18 -29.38 -10.89 -4.86
CA GLY A 18 -29.45 -11.08 -3.43
C GLY A 18 -28.35 -11.98 -2.87
N LYS A 19 -27.96 -11.70 -1.61
CA LYS A 19 -26.86 -12.37 -0.90
C LYS A 19 -27.00 -13.88 -0.85
N GLU A 20 -28.21 -14.42 -0.77
CA GLU A 20 -28.43 -15.86 -0.64
C GLU A 20 -28.00 -16.64 -1.88
N LYS A 21 -28.12 -16.04 -3.06
CA LYS A 21 -27.77 -16.69 -4.32
C LYS A 21 -26.29 -16.59 -4.64
N THR A 22 -25.68 -15.44 -4.37
CA THR A 22 -24.35 -15.10 -4.90
C THR A 22 -23.31 -14.86 -3.81
N GLY A 23 -23.73 -14.59 -2.57
CA GLY A 23 -22.86 -14.13 -1.49
C GLY A 23 -22.35 -12.69 -1.63
N LEU A 24 -22.64 -12.04 -2.77
CA LEU A 24 -22.15 -10.71 -3.15
C LEU A 24 -23.21 -9.63 -2.91
N LEU A 25 -22.83 -8.55 -2.25
CA LEU A 25 -23.68 -7.38 -2.00
C LEU A 25 -23.26 -6.21 -2.89
N VAL A 26 -24.18 -5.27 -3.15
CA VAL A 26 -23.85 -4.03 -3.87
C VAL A 26 -22.79 -3.22 -3.11
N SER A 27 -22.82 -3.24 -1.78
CA SER A 27 -21.81 -2.62 -0.92
C SER A 27 -20.42 -3.24 -1.07
N ASP A 28 -20.33 -4.51 -1.47
CA ASP A 28 -19.06 -5.17 -1.77
C ASP A 28 -18.42 -4.61 -3.06
N LEU A 29 -19.19 -3.91 -3.91
CA LEU A 29 -18.70 -3.25 -5.13
C LEU A 29 -18.29 -1.79 -4.90
N GLU A 30 -18.49 -1.26 -3.68
CA GLU A 30 -18.08 0.11 -3.35
C GLU A 30 -16.56 0.19 -3.12
N GLN A 31 -15.90 1.13 -3.81
CA GLN A 31 -14.44 1.32 -3.76
C GLN A 31 -13.91 1.93 -2.44
N GLN A 32 -14.73 2.02 -1.38
CA GLN A 32 -14.34 2.68 -0.14
C GLN A 32 -13.29 1.90 0.65
N ASP A 33 -13.24 0.57 0.50
CA ASP A 33 -12.24 -0.28 1.13
C ASP A 33 -11.52 -1.13 0.08
N LYS A 34 -10.46 -0.56 -0.50
CA LYS A 34 -9.63 -1.22 -1.53
C LYS A 34 -8.74 -2.34 -0.98
N MET A 35 -8.67 -2.52 0.35
CA MET A 35 -7.77 -3.49 1.00
C MET A 35 -8.54 -4.68 1.61
N CYS A 36 -9.83 -4.82 1.29
CA CYS A 36 -10.67 -5.89 1.85
C CYS A 36 -10.57 -7.19 1.03
N VAL A 37 -9.69 -8.12 1.46
CA VAL A 37 -9.59 -9.46 0.85
C VAL A 37 -10.91 -10.23 0.90
N LYS A 38 -11.75 -10.02 1.93
CA LYS A 38 -13.07 -10.68 2.03
C LYS A 38 -13.99 -10.33 0.87
N THR A 39 -13.96 -9.07 0.44
CA THR A 39 -14.72 -8.59 -0.71
C THR A 39 -14.21 -9.24 -2.00
N PHE A 40 -12.89 -9.32 -2.17
CA PHE A 40 -12.28 -10.02 -3.29
C PHE A 40 -12.69 -11.50 -3.34
N VAL A 41 -12.66 -12.23 -2.22
CA VAL A 41 -13.06 -13.65 -2.16
C VAL A 41 -14.52 -13.86 -2.59
N LYS A 42 -15.42 -12.94 -2.22
CA LYS A 42 -16.82 -13.00 -2.69
C LYS A 42 -16.95 -12.77 -4.19
N LEU A 43 -16.14 -11.87 -4.75
CA LEU A 43 -16.17 -11.56 -6.20
C LEU A 43 -15.75 -12.77 -7.04
N ILE A 44 -14.77 -13.53 -6.56
CA ILE A 44 -14.26 -14.72 -7.26
C ILE A 44 -15.02 -16.01 -6.90
N ASP A 45 -16.14 -15.91 -6.18
CA ASP A 45 -16.94 -17.08 -5.82
C ASP A 45 -17.53 -17.75 -7.08
N PRO A 46 -17.47 -19.09 -7.21
CA PRO A 46 -18.03 -19.81 -8.36
C PRO A 46 -19.50 -19.48 -8.64
N ARG A 47 -20.30 -19.16 -7.61
CA ARG A 47 -21.70 -18.76 -7.77
C ARG A 47 -21.85 -17.47 -8.57
N VAL A 48 -20.95 -16.50 -8.37
CA VAL A 48 -20.91 -15.24 -9.13
C VAL A 48 -20.61 -15.53 -10.61
N ALA A 49 -19.55 -16.30 -10.87
CA ALA A 49 -19.16 -16.65 -12.24
C ALA A 49 -20.25 -17.46 -12.97
N ASN A 50 -20.89 -18.41 -12.28
CA ASN A 50 -21.96 -19.23 -12.87
C ASN A 50 -23.21 -18.42 -13.20
N LEU A 51 -23.58 -17.45 -12.36
CA LEU A 51 -24.69 -16.56 -12.66
C LEU A 51 -24.37 -15.60 -13.81
N LEU A 52 -23.14 -15.09 -13.88
CA LEU A 52 -22.72 -14.27 -15.02
C LEU A 52 -22.81 -15.04 -16.34
N LYS A 53 -22.44 -16.32 -16.37
CA LYS A 53 -22.53 -17.16 -17.58
C LYS A 53 -23.94 -17.27 -18.16
N THR A 54 -24.99 -17.06 -17.37
CA THR A 54 -26.38 -17.10 -17.87
C THR A 54 -26.80 -15.79 -18.53
N GLN A 55 -26.01 -14.73 -18.38
CA GLN A 55 -26.30 -13.40 -18.93
C GLN A 55 -25.49 -13.17 -20.22
N PRO A 56 -26.11 -12.64 -21.29
CA PRO A 56 -25.41 -12.38 -22.55
C PRO A 56 -24.36 -11.27 -22.38
N GLY A 57 -23.23 -11.40 -23.08
CA GLY A 57 -22.18 -10.36 -23.12
C GLY A 57 -21.21 -10.34 -21.92
N THR A 58 -21.36 -11.24 -20.95
CA THR A 58 -20.55 -11.26 -19.73
C THR A 58 -19.27 -12.08 -19.84
N ASN A 59 -19.03 -12.76 -20.96
CA ASN A 59 -17.92 -13.72 -21.13
C ASN A 59 -16.56 -13.13 -20.74
N GLY A 60 -16.30 -11.87 -21.08
CA GLY A 60 -15.07 -11.18 -20.69
C GLY A 60 -14.94 -11.05 -19.16
N THR A 61 -16.02 -10.73 -18.46
CA THR A 61 -16.02 -10.64 -16.99
C THR A 61 -15.90 -12.01 -16.34
N VAL A 62 -16.54 -13.04 -16.89
CA VAL A 62 -16.38 -14.43 -16.44
C VAL A 62 -14.94 -14.90 -16.60
N ALA A 63 -14.31 -14.62 -17.74
CA ALA A 63 -12.91 -14.94 -17.98
C ALA A 63 -11.99 -14.22 -16.98
N TYR A 64 -12.23 -12.93 -16.74
CA TYR A 64 -11.45 -12.14 -15.78
C TYR A 64 -11.61 -12.65 -14.33
N ILE A 65 -12.81 -13.04 -13.91
CA ILE A 65 -13.04 -13.67 -12.61
C ILE A 65 -12.33 -15.01 -12.51
N SER A 66 -12.36 -15.81 -13.58
CA SER A 66 -11.67 -17.09 -13.64
C SER A 66 -10.16 -16.91 -13.51
N LEU A 67 -9.58 -15.92 -14.20
CA LEU A 67 -8.18 -15.53 -14.06
C LEU A 67 -7.84 -15.18 -12.60
N MET A 68 -8.59 -14.26 -11.98
CA MET A 68 -8.37 -13.86 -10.59
C MET A 68 -8.49 -15.02 -9.62
N LYS A 69 -9.48 -15.90 -9.82
CA LYS A 69 -9.69 -17.09 -9.00
C LYS A 69 -8.50 -18.05 -9.10
N SER A 70 -8.01 -18.30 -10.30
CA SER A 70 -6.88 -19.22 -10.52
C SER A 70 -5.59 -18.75 -9.84
N VAL A 71 -5.27 -17.46 -9.96
CA VAL A 71 -4.12 -16.86 -9.24
C VAL A 71 -4.27 -17.02 -7.73
N PHE A 72 -5.46 -16.76 -7.19
CA PHE A 72 -5.72 -16.87 -5.76
C PHE A 72 -5.68 -18.33 -5.27
N ASP A 73 -6.39 -19.23 -5.95
CA ASP A 73 -6.53 -20.63 -5.53
C ASP A 73 -5.19 -21.37 -5.54
N ALA A 74 -4.32 -21.09 -6.51
CA ALA A 74 -2.99 -21.72 -6.61
C ALA A 74 -2.18 -21.63 -5.29
N TYR A 75 -2.35 -20.53 -4.54
CA TYR A 75 -1.66 -20.29 -3.28
C TYR A 75 -2.55 -20.48 -2.05
N GLU A 76 -3.83 -20.11 -2.11
CA GLU A 76 -4.69 -20.03 -0.92
C GLU A 76 -5.62 -21.23 -0.73
N ASN A 77 -5.96 -21.96 -1.80
CA ASN A 77 -6.91 -23.07 -1.68
C ASN A 77 -6.20 -24.30 -1.10
N PRO A 78 -6.56 -24.79 0.10
CA PRO A 78 -5.91 -25.95 0.71
C PRO A 78 -6.27 -27.28 0.04
N SER A 79 -7.36 -27.32 -0.71
CA SER A 79 -7.86 -28.56 -1.34
C SER A 79 -7.13 -28.93 -2.64
N LEU A 80 -6.25 -28.06 -3.16
CA LEU A 80 -5.52 -28.34 -4.40
C LEU A 80 -4.23 -29.11 -4.15
N THR A 81 -4.02 -30.14 -4.96
CA THR A 81 -2.75 -30.87 -5.10
C THR A 81 -1.67 -29.99 -5.74
N PRO A 82 -0.37 -30.34 -5.61
CA PRO A 82 0.70 -29.58 -6.25
C PRO A 82 0.53 -29.37 -7.75
N LEU A 83 0.11 -30.41 -8.48
CA LEU A 83 -0.11 -30.33 -9.93
C LEU A 83 -1.29 -29.43 -10.29
N GLU A 84 -2.38 -29.47 -9.54
CA GLU A 84 -3.53 -28.56 -9.76
C GLU A 84 -3.14 -27.10 -9.52
N ARG A 85 -2.31 -26.82 -8.50
CA ARG A 85 -1.82 -25.45 -8.26
C ARG A 85 -0.97 -24.93 -9.43
N ILE A 86 -0.10 -25.79 -9.96
CA ILE A 86 0.70 -25.49 -11.14
C ILE A 86 -0.22 -25.22 -12.33
N GLU A 87 -1.23 -26.06 -12.57
CA GLU A 87 -2.20 -25.85 -13.63
C GLU A 87 -2.92 -24.49 -13.49
N GLU A 88 -3.39 -24.14 -12.28
CA GLU A 88 -4.11 -22.89 -12.01
C GLU A 88 -3.24 -21.65 -12.29
N ILE A 89 -2.01 -21.60 -11.75
CA ILE A 89 -1.15 -20.42 -11.94
C ILE A 89 -0.63 -20.30 -13.37
N TRP A 90 -0.31 -21.42 -14.04
CA TRP A 90 0.14 -21.41 -15.43
C TRP A 90 -0.99 -21.11 -16.41
N PHE A 91 -2.23 -21.52 -16.12
CA PHE A 91 -3.40 -21.01 -16.83
C PHE A 91 -3.43 -19.47 -16.79
N ALA A 92 -3.23 -18.87 -15.61
CA ALA A 92 -3.23 -17.42 -15.47
C ALA A 92 -2.09 -16.77 -16.27
N THR A 93 -0.87 -17.30 -16.20
CA THR A 93 0.30 -16.81 -16.95
C THR A 93 0.08 -16.85 -18.46
N PHE A 94 -0.39 -17.99 -19.00
CA PHE A 94 -0.65 -18.10 -20.43
C PHE A 94 -1.79 -17.19 -20.89
N PHE A 95 -2.83 -17.04 -20.07
CA PHE A 95 -3.94 -16.14 -20.36
C PHE A 95 -3.46 -14.69 -20.43
N THR A 96 -2.63 -14.24 -19.47
CA THR A 96 -2.13 -12.86 -19.46
C THR A 96 -1.19 -12.58 -20.61
N ARG A 97 -0.31 -13.52 -21.00
CA ARG A 97 0.56 -13.38 -22.17
C ARG A 97 -0.23 -13.14 -23.45
N VAL A 98 -1.17 -14.01 -23.78
CA VAL A 98 -1.99 -13.85 -25.00
C VAL A 98 -2.81 -12.57 -24.95
N TRP A 99 -3.41 -12.26 -23.80
CA TRP A 99 -4.18 -11.02 -23.64
C TRP A 99 -3.29 -9.79 -23.84
N HIS A 100 -2.07 -9.78 -23.33
CA HIS A 100 -1.10 -8.71 -23.55
C HIS A 100 -0.76 -8.55 -25.04
N CYS A 101 -0.38 -9.63 -25.73
CA CYS A 101 0.06 -9.54 -27.13
C CYS A 101 -1.11 -9.10 -28.04
N TRP A 102 -2.35 -9.46 -27.69
CA TRP A 102 -3.55 -8.93 -28.35
C TRP A 102 -3.78 -7.43 -28.14
N ILE A 103 -3.59 -6.92 -26.92
CA ILE A 103 -3.68 -5.46 -26.65
C ILE A 103 -2.60 -4.73 -27.44
N THR A 104 -1.37 -5.23 -27.41
CA THR A 104 -0.22 -4.64 -28.14
C THR A 104 -0.42 -4.65 -29.66
N GLY A 105 -1.06 -5.68 -30.20
CA GLY A 105 -1.39 -5.77 -31.63
C GLY A 105 -2.59 -4.91 -32.04
N SER A 106 -3.38 -4.40 -31.09
CA SER A 106 -4.60 -3.63 -31.36
C SER A 106 -4.32 -2.13 -31.46
N LYS A 107 -4.81 -1.48 -32.52
CA LYS A 107 -4.63 -0.02 -32.72
C LYS A 107 -5.52 0.84 -31.82
N ASP A 108 -6.66 0.29 -31.38
CA ASP A 108 -7.70 1.02 -30.66
C ASP A 108 -7.65 0.82 -29.14
N LEU A 109 -6.75 -0.04 -28.65
CA LEU A 109 -6.65 -0.39 -27.24
C LEU A 109 -5.35 0.13 -26.66
N LYS A 110 -5.43 0.78 -25.51
CA LYS A 110 -4.24 1.19 -24.75
C LYS A 110 -4.02 0.24 -23.58
N HIS A 111 -2.75 -0.07 -23.32
CA HIS A 111 -2.34 -1.00 -22.28
C HIS A 111 -2.72 -0.52 -20.87
N ASP A 112 -2.50 0.75 -20.57
CA ASP A 112 -2.82 1.40 -19.29
C ASP A 112 -4.32 1.45 -18.94
N GLU A 113 -5.18 1.39 -19.96
CA GLU A 113 -6.64 1.44 -19.81
C GLU A 113 -7.31 0.06 -19.91
N HIS A 114 -6.74 -0.87 -20.68
CA HIS A 114 -7.41 -2.10 -21.11
C HIS A 114 -6.70 -3.40 -20.68
N PHE A 115 -5.60 -3.29 -19.96
CA PHE A 115 -4.85 -4.43 -19.43
C PHE A 115 -4.62 -4.27 -17.92
N ILE A 116 -4.20 -5.35 -17.27
CA ILE A 116 -3.76 -5.29 -15.87
C ILE A 116 -2.44 -4.52 -15.78
N THR A 117 -2.10 -4.00 -14.61
CA THR A 117 -0.81 -3.30 -14.44
C THR A 117 0.36 -4.25 -14.68
N ASP A 118 1.47 -3.76 -15.25
CA ASP A 118 2.70 -4.53 -15.48
C ASP A 118 3.18 -5.28 -14.22
N ASN A 119 3.09 -4.64 -13.05
CA ASN A 119 3.46 -5.27 -11.78
C ASN A 119 2.61 -6.52 -11.46
N ALA A 120 1.33 -6.50 -11.83
CA ALA A 120 0.43 -7.63 -11.61
C ALA A 120 0.71 -8.76 -12.60
N GLU A 121 0.93 -8.43 -13.87
CA GLU A 121 1.32 -9.41 -14.90
C GLU A 121 2.65 -10.09 -14.53
N LEU A 122 3.70 -9.30 -14.25
CA LEU A 122 5.00 -9.80 -13.85
C LEU A 122 4.93 -10.62 -12.56
N GLY A 123 4.13 -10.18 -11.58
CA GLY A 123 3.92 -10.91 -10.34
C GLY A 123 3.29 -12.29 -10.56
N ILE A 124 2.32 -12.42 -11.47
CA ILE A 124 1.72 -13.71 -11.84
C ILE A 124 2.78 -14.64 -12.44
N GLU A 125 3.60 -14.14 -13.37
CA GLU A 125 4.64 -14.94 -14.03
C GLU A 125 5.76 -15.38 -13.07
N ILE A 126 6.27 -14.47 -12.24
CA ILE A 126 7.25 -14.79 -11.19
C ILE A 126 6.71 -15.85 -10.24
N ASN A 127 5.45 -15.71 -9.83
CA ASN A 127 4.81 -16.68 -8.93
C ASN A 127 4.62 -18.05 -9.60
N ALA A 128 4.33 -18.12 -10.91
CA ALA A 128 4.21 -19.39 -11.61
C ALA A 128 5.54 -20.17 -11.63
N HIS A 129 6.63 -19.48 -11.97
CA HIS A 129 7.97 -20.06 -11.98
C HIS A 129 8.46 -20.43 -10.57
N SER A 130 8.22 -19.54 -9.59
CA SER A 130 8.65 -19.75 -8.21
C SER A 130 7.97 -20.96 -7.57
N LEU A 131 6.69 -21.21 -7.89
CA LEU A 131 5.96 -22.36 -7.36
C LEU A 131 6.56 -23.70 -7.84
N VAL A 132 6.90 -23.79 -9.14
CA VAL A 132 7.55 -24.97 -9.71
C VAL A 132 8.93 -25.15 -9.06
N ASN A 133 9.73 -24.09 -8.99
CA ASN A 133 11.06 -24.16 -8.36
C ASN A 133 10.99 -24.58 -6.89
N HIS A 134 10.01 -24.07 -6.14
CA HIS A 134 9.80 -24.46 -4.74
C HIS A 134 9.42 -25.94 -4.61
N LEU A 135 8.56 -26.44 -5.49
CA LEU A 135 8.20 -27.87 -5.53
C LEU A 135 9.42 -28.75 -5.81
N LEU A 136 10.22 -28.38 -6.82
CA LEU A 136 11.45 -29.08 -7.19
C LEU A 136 12.46 -29.07 -6.04
N HIS A 137 12.61 -27.94 -5.35
CA HIS A 137 13.48 -27.83 -4.19
C HIS A 137 13.01 -28.72 -3.02
N CYS A 138 11.70 -28.74 -2.74
CA CYS A 138 11.16 -29.65 -1.73
C CYS A 138 11.38 -31.13 -2.10
N ARG A 139 11.30 -31.46 -3.39
CA ARG A 139 11.57 -32.80 -3.93
C ARG A 139 13.03 -33.21 -3.75
N GLU A 140 13.97 -32.31 -4.04
CA GLU A 140 15.41 -32.52 -3.81
C GLU A 140 15.72 -32.79 -2.33
N LEU A 141 15.03 -32.09 -1.42
CA LEU A 141 15.17 -32.30 0.02
C LEU A 141 14.44 -33.54 0.55
N ALA A 142 13.62 -34.19 -0.29
CA ALA A 142 12.71 -35.27 0.10
C ALA A 142 11.77 -34.90 1.28
N LYS A 143 11.33 -33.63 1.32
CA LYS A 143 10.49 -33.07 2.40
C LYS A 143 9.18 -32.48 1.86
N PRO A 144 8.17 -33.31 1.58
CA PRO A 144 6.89 -32.83 1.04
C PRO A 144 6.13 -31.91 2.01
N GLU A 145 6.38 -32.02 3.32
CA GLU A 145 5.81 -31.16 4.36
C GLU A 145 6.23 -29.68 4.27
N LEU A 146 7.29 -29.37 3.52
CA LEU A 146 7.74 -28.00 3.26
C LEU A 146 7.00 -27.33 2.10
N PHE A 147 6.26 -28.10 1.30
CA PHE A 147 5.47 -27.55 0.20
C PHE A 147 4.12 -27.05 0.71
N LEU A 148 4.14 -25.85 1.32
CA LEU A 148 2.95 -25.18 1.86
C LEU A 148 2.76 -23.79 1.21
N PRO A 149 2.26 -23.72 -0.04
CA PRO A 149 2.05 -22.45 -0.75
C PRO A 149 1.22 -21.41 0.01
N GLN A 150 0.32 -21.85 0.89
CA GLN A 150 -0.51 -20.99 1.75
C GLN A 150 0.32 -20.18 2.77
N LEU A 151 1.56 -20.57 3.01
CA LEU A 151 2.49 -19.88 3.91
C LEU A 151 3.41 -18.91 3.15
N MET A 152 3.35 -18.89 1.81
CA MET A 152 4.20 -18.04 0.95
C MET A 152 3.62 -16.63 0.73
N ASN A 153 2.59 -16.25 1.49
CA ASN A 153 1.96 -14.93 1.44
C ASN A 153 2.36 -14.05 2.65
N SER A 154 1.98 -12.77 2.59
CA SER A 154 2.19 -11.80 3.67
C SER A 154 1.12 -11.84 4.77
N GLN A 155 0.13 -12.74 4.73
CA GLN A 155 -1.02 -12.71 5.63
C GLN A 155 -0.60 -12.91 7.10
N HIS A 156 0.42 -13.72 7.37
CA HIS A 156 0.97 -13.89 8.72
C HIS A 156 1.55 -12.59 9.26
N ASN A 157 2.26 -11.83 8.42
CA ASN A 157 2.81 -10.52 8.79
C ASN A 157 1.69 -9.49 9.02
N GLU A 158 0.68 -9.44 8.14
CA GLU A 158 -0.48 -8.55 8.32
C GLU A 158 -1.24 -8.83 9.61
N ARG A 159 -1.38 -10.11 9.99
CA ARG A 159 -1.97 -10.52 11.26
C ARG A 159 -1.11 -10.11 12.44
N SER A 160 0.23 -10.27 12.38
CA SER A 160 1.13 -9.79 13.43
C SER A 160 0.95 -8.28 13.67
N PHE A 161 0.93 -7.48 12.59
CA PHE A 161 0.63 -6.06 12.70
C PHE A 161 -0.79 -5.78 13.20
N GLY A 162 -1.78 -6.60 12.84
CA GLY A 162 -3.12 -6.55 13.43
C GLY A 162 -3.11 -6.76 14.95
N ASN A 163 -2.42 -7.79 15.41
CA ASN A 163 -2.28 -8.13 16.82
C ASN A 163 -1.58 -7.00 17.59
N ALA A 164 -0.53 -6.40 17.02
CA ALA A 164 0.22 -5.29 17.64
C ALA A 164 -0.62 -4.04 17.82
N ARG A 165 -1.53 -3.77 16.88
CA ARG A 165 -2.50 -2.69 16.99
C ARG A 165 -3.56 -2.97 18.05
N SER A 166 -3.98 -4.22 18.18
CA SER A 166 -4.97 -4.64 19.18
C SER A 166 -4.44 -4.67 20.61
N MET A 167 -3.11 -4.75 20.77
CA MET A 167 -2.41 -4.70 22.05
C MET A 167 -2.12 -3.25 22.46
N SER A 168 -3.18 -2.48 22.61
CA SER A 168 -3.12 -1.11 23.10
C SER A 168 -3.97 -1.04 24.39
N GLY A 169 -3.49 -0.26 25.38
CA GLY A 169 -4.12 -0.22 26.71
C GLY A 169 -5.56 0.32 26.64
N VAL A 170 -6.39 0.01 27.62
CA VAL A 170 -7.82 0.40 27.66
C VAL A 170 -8.02 1.92 27.51
N GLN A 171 -7.01 2.71 27.88
CA GLN A 171 -7.02 4.18 27.82
C GLN A 171 -6.25 4.76 26.62
N ASN A 172 -5.63 3.91 25.78
CA ASN A 172 -4.75 4.34 24.71
C ASN A 172 -5.07 3.58 23.43
N THR A 173 -5.79 4.20 22.50
CA THR A 173 -6.12 3.64 21.18
C THR A 173 -5.08 4.00 20.12
N ILE A 174 -3.80 4.07 20.48
CA ILE A 174 -2.73 4.35 19.52
C ILE A 174 -2.61 3.14 18.55
N ILE A 175 -2.96 3.39 17.29
CA ILE A 175 -2.94 2.39 16.20
C ILE A 175 -1.58 2.33 15.52
N ASN A 176 -0.75 3.38 15.61
CA ASN A 176 0.59 3.37 15.04
C ASN A 176 1.60 3.16 16.14
N PHE A 177 2.61 2.36 15.87
CA PHE A 177 3.71 2.14 16.78
C PHE A 177 5.02 2.33 16.04
N ASP A 178 6.02 2.83 16.75
CA ASP A 178 7.39 2.80 16.25
C ASP A 178 7.97 1.37 16.34
N ILE A 179 9.20 1.20 15.87
CA ILE A 179 9.85 -0.13 15.85
C ILE A 179 10.09 -0.64 17.29
N LEU A 180 10.44 0.24 18.22
CA LEU A 180 10.68 -0.15 19.61
C LEU A 180 9.39 -0.66 20.26
N GLU A 181 8.29 0.05 20.05
CA GLU A 181 6.96 -0.33 20.50
C GLU A 181 6.48 -1.64 19.84
N TYR A 182 6.80 -1.86 18.56
CA TYR A 182 6.55 -3.15 17.92
C TYR A 182 7.36 -4.27 18.57
N LEU A 183 8.67 -4.08 18.80
CA LEU A 183 9.54 -5.09 19.40
C LEU A 183 9.08 -5.46 20.82
N ASN A 184 8.72 -4.48 21.63
CA ASN A 184 8.17 -4.72 22.97
C ASN A 184 6.87 -5.54 22.91
N LYS A 185 6.01 -5.27 21.93
CA LYS A 185 4.78 -6.05 21.70
C LYS A 185 5.08 -7.43 21.11
N ALA A 186 6.14 -7.56 20.30
CA ALA A 186 6.55 -8.80 19.68
C ALA A 186 7.02 -9.83 20.71
N SER A 187 7.85 -9.41 21.68
CA SER A 187 8.24 -10.28 22.80
C SER A 187 7.02 -10.78 23.60
N HIS A 188 5.98 -9.96 23.71
CA HIS A 188 4.74 -10.36 24.34
C HIS A 188 3.90 -11.31 23.45
N PHE A 189 4.00 -11.24 22.12
CA PHE A 189 3.42 -12.28 21.25
C PHE A 189 4.11 -13.61 21.44
N GLU A 190 5.44 -13.63 21.47
CA GLU A 190 6.23 -14.85 21.66
C GLU A 190 5.81 -15.54 22.95
N TYR A 191 5.73 -14.79 24.06
CA TYR A 191 5.25 -15.33 25.33
C TYR A 191 3.80 -15.85 25.28
N LEU A 192 2.89 -15.12 24.61
CA LEU A 192 1.51 -15.57 24.43
C LEU A 192 1.42 -16.82 23.55
N ASP A 193 2.27 -16.96 22.56
CA ASP A 193 2.29 -18.13 21.67
C ASP A 193 2.90 -19.35 22.38
N GLU A 194 3.96 -19.17 23.17
CA GLU A 194 4.50 -20.19 24.06
C GLU A 194 3.43 -20.68 25.07
N LEU A 195 2.73 -19.76 25.73
CA LEU A 195 1.63 -20.11 26.63
C LEU A 195 0.51 -20.87 25.91
N ARG A 196 0.19 -20.50 24.66
CA ARG A 196 -0.81 -21.22 23.86
C ARG A 196 -0.37 -22.64 23.54
N ILE A 197 0.89 -22.84 23.17
CA ILE A 197 1.44 -24.17 22.89
C ILE A 197 1.39 -25.02 24.16
N LEU A 198 1.83 -24.48 25.30
CA LEU A 198 1.83 -25.18 26.60
C LEU A 198 0.42 -25.53 27.10
N LEU A 199 -0.58 -24.72 26.74
CA LEU A 199 -1.97 -24.86 27.20
C LEU A 199 -2.91 -25.41 26.13
N LYS A 200 -2.41 -25.82 24.95
CA LYS A 200 -3.20 -26.23 23.78
C LYS A 200 -4.23 -27.32 24.08
N ASP A 201 -3.90 -28.24 24.98
CA ASP A 201 -4.76 -29.37 25.38
C ASP A 201 -5.62 -29.08 26.62
N LYS A 202 -5.43 -27.90 27.24
CA LYS A 202 -6.09 -27.50 28.50
C LYS A 202 -7.06 -26.34 28.33
N PHE A 203 -6.82 -25.46 27.36
CA PHE A 203 -7.62 -24.27 27.12
C PHE A 203 -7.74 -23.98 25.63
N GLU A 204 -8.97 -23.73 25.19
CA GLU A 204 -9.24 -23.25 23.84
C GLU A 204 -9.23 -21.71 23.84
N PHE A 205 -8.24 -21.11 23.18
CA PHE A 205 -8.09 -19.67 23.16
C PHE A 205 -9.06 -19.04 22.16
N ALA A 206 -9.96 -18.17 22.62
CA ALA A 206 -11.00 -17.51 21.81
C ALA A 206 -10.49 -16.64 20.63
N ARG A 207 -9.18 -16.31 20.60
CA ARG A 207 -8.53 -15.60 19.47
C ARG A 207 -7.60 -16.50 18.64
N GLY A 208 -7.61 -17.81 18.88
CA GLY A 208 -6.79 -18.82 18.21
C GLY A 208 -7.28 -19.19 16.82
N GLY A 209 -7.82 -18.24 16.04
CA GLY A 209 -8.21 -18.44 14.64
C GLY A 209 -7.01 -18.59 13.70
N TYR A 210 -5.94 -19.25 14.14
CA TYR A 210 -4.90 -19.75 13.26
C TYR A 210 -5.58 -20.79 12.37
N LYS A 211 -5.83 -20.46 11.11
CA LYS A 211 -5.88 -21.50 10.10
C LYS A 211 -4.49 -22.13 10.09
N THR A 212 -4.32 -23.22 10.83
CA THR A 212 -3.18 -24.10 10.65
C THR A 212 -3.25 -24.60 9.23
N SER A 213 -2.26 -24.22 8.41
CA SER A 213 -2.06 -24.84 7.11
C SER A 213 -1.68 -26.30 7.40
N GLU A 214 -2.65 -27.19 7.31
CA GLU A 214 -2.41 -28.61 7.51
C GLU A 214 -1.75 -29.18 6.26
N TYR A 215 -0.61 -29.83 6.47
CA TYR A 215 0.04 -30.59 5.43
C TYR A 215 -0.86 -31.76 5.01
N GLN A 216 -1.15 -31.84 3.72
CA GLN A 216 -1.79 -33.01 3.13
C GLN A 216 -0.72 -33.89 2.48
N PRO A 217 -0.59 -35.17 2.87
CA PRO A 217 0.36 -36.08 2.25
C PRO A 217 0.20 -36.17 0.73
N PHE A 218 1.30 -36.04 0.00
CA PHE A 218 1.34 -36.23 -1.44
C PHE A 218 2.68 -36.84 -1.88
N GLU A 219 2.68 -37.45 -3.06
CA GLU A 219 3.89 -37.93 -3.72
C GLU A 219 4.43 -36.87 -4.67
N PHE A 220 5.75 -36.66 -4.67
CA PHE A 220 6.35 -35.68 -5.56
C PHE A 220 6.12 -36.05 -7.02
N PRO A 221 5.58 -35.14 -7.84
CA PRO A 221 5.40 -35.41 -9.25
C PRO A 221 6.76 -35.45 -9.97
N SER A 222 6.80 -36.25 -11.02
CA SER A 222 7.87 -36.27 -12.01
C SER A 222 7.88 -35.00 -12.85
N ASP A 223 9.00 -34.73 -13.53
CA ASP A 223 9.12 -33.59 -14.44
C ASP A 223 8.08 -33.66 -15.57
N GLN A 224 7.82 -34.87 -16.08
CA GLN A 224 6.80 -35.09 -17.10
C GLN A 224 5.38 -34.72 -16.60
N GLU A 225 5.06 -35.01 -15.34
CA GLU A 225 3.77 -34.64 -14.75
C GLU A 225 3.65 -33.14 -14.54
N ILE A 226 4.74 -32.48 -14.12
CA ILE A 226 4.81 -31.02 -14.01
C ILE A 226 4.61 -30.36 -15.38
N GLU A 227 5.34 -30.80 -16.40
CA GLU A 227 5.18 -30.32 -17.78
C GLU A 227 3.76 -30.54 -18.29
N THR A 228 3.16 -31.69 -17.98
CA THR A 228 1.77 -31.98 -18.34
C THR A 228 0.80 -31.03 -17.65
N ALA A 229 1.02 -30.67 -16.38
CA ALA A 229 0.19 -29.70 -15.66
C ALA A 229 0.32 -28.29 -16.25
N VAL A 230 1.54 -27.87 -16.60
CA VAL A 230 1.78 -26.60 -17.31
C VAL A 230 1.05 -26.59 -18.65
N TYR A 231 1.15 -27.68 -19.43
CA TYR A 231 0.47 -27.80 -20.71
C TYR A 231 -1.06 -27.79 -20.57
N LYS A 232 -1.62 -28.45 -19.54
CA LYS A 232 -3.06 -28.35 -19.21
C LYS A 232 -3.47 -26.91 -18.93
N GLY A 233 -2.64 -26.14 -18.22
CA GLY A 233 -2.81 -24.71 -18.01
C GLY A 233 -2.90 -23.94 -19.33
N LYS A 234 -1.99 -24.19 -20.28
CA LYS A 234 -2.01 -23.63 -21.64
C LYS A 234 -3.30 -23.97 -22.37
N MET A 235 -3.70 -25.24 -22.37
CA MET A 235 -4.92 -25.69 -23.05
C MET A 235 -6.20 -25.12 -22.43
N ARG A 236 -6.22 -24.92 -21.11
CA ARG A 236 -7.31 -24.21 -20.42
C ARG A 236 -7.34 -22.73 -20.82
N ALA A 237 -6.18 -22.07 -20.89
CA ALA A 237 -6.10 -20.66 -21.29
C ALA A 237 -6.66 -20.48 -22.70
N LYS A 238 -6.19 -21.30 -23.66
CA LYS A 238 -6.70 -21.32 -25.04
C LYS A 238 -8.22 -21.44 -25.11
N ARG A 239 -8.79 -22.45 -24.42
CA ARG A 239 -10.25 -22.64 -24.39
C ARG A 239 -11.03 -21.42 -23.89
N ILE A 240 -10.54 -20.73 -22.86
CA ILE A 240 -11.22 -19.55 -22.31
C ILE A 240 -11.04 -18.34 -23.24
N LEU A 241 -9.85 -18.16 -23.83
CA LEU A 241 -9.57 -17.09 -24.78
C LEU A 241 -10.45 -17.23 -26.04
N ASP A 242 -10.60 -18.45 -26.57
CA ASP A 242 -11.49 -18.75 -27.69
C ASP A 242 -12.94 -18.32 -27.41
N LEU A 243 -13.44 -18.59 -26.18
CA LEU A 243 -14.79 -18.17 -25.75
C LEU A 243 -14.96 -16.65 -25.66
N THR A 244 -13.87 -15.91 -25.52
CA THR A 244 -13.86 -14.43 -25.56
C THR A 244 -13.66 -13.87 -26.97
N GLY A 245 -13.47 -14.74 -27.97
CA GLY A 245 -13.22 -14.36 -29.37
C GLY A 245 -11.82 -13.82 -29.61
N LEU A 246 -10.86 -14.19 -28.75
CA LEU A 246 -9.43 -13.96 -28.93
C LEU A 246 -8.86 -15.14 -29.70
N GLU A 247 -8.52 -14.92 -30.97
CA GLU A 247 -7.74 -15.89 -31.75
C GLU A 247 -6.29 -15.83 -31.28
N CYS A 248 -5.68 -17.00 -31.05
CA CYS A 248 -4.34 -17.11 -30.50
C CYS A 248 -3.52 -18.15 -31.25
N ASP A 249 -2.32 -17.74 -31.66
CA ASP A 249 -1.32 -18.61 -32.24
C ASP A 249 -0.44 -19.20 -31.13
N ASP A 250 0.25 -20.30 -31.42
CA ASP A 250 1.11 -20.95 -30.41
C ASP A 250 2.23 -20.02 -29.91
N GLU A 251 2.72 -19.12 -30.77
CA GLU A 251 3.75 -18.11 -30.46
C GLU A 251 3.28 -17.08 -29.43
N ASP A 252 1.98 -16.78 -29.37
CA ASP A 252 1.43 -15.81 -28.41
C ASP A 252 1.57 -16.30 -26.96
N PHE A 253 1.64 -17.62 -26.76
CA PHE A 253 1.88 -18.23 -25.44
C PHE A 253 3.36 -18.16 -25.03
N HIS A 254 4.25 -17.98 -26.00
CA HIS A 254 5.70 -17.83 -25.83
C HIS A 254 6.14 -16.37 -25.72
N CYS A 255 5.20 -15.42 -25.89
CA CYS A 255 5.38 -14.00 -25.71
C CYS A 255 5.83 -13.73 -24.25
N CYS A 256 7.15 -13.78 -24.01
CA CYS A 256 7.76 -13.38 -22.76
C CYS A 256 7.60 -11.87 -22.63
N LEU A 257 7.29 -11.39 -21.43
CA LEU A 257 7.35 -9.97 -21.08
C LEU A 257 8.60 -9.36 -21.72
N SER A 258 8.36 -8.35 -22.56
CA SER A 258 9.34 -7.63 -23.36
C SER A 258 10.69 -7.57 -22.66
N HIS A 259 11.71 -8.15 -23.29
CA HIS A 259 13.12 -8.14 -22.91
C HIS A 259 13.43 -7.18 -21.76
N LEU A 260 13.35 -7.66 -20.51
CA LEU A 260 14.13 -7.07 -19.44
C LEU A 260 15.57 -7.23 -19.90
N LYS A 261 16.12 -6.19 -20.55
CA LYS A 261 17.54 -6.19 -20.81
C LYS A 261 18.15 -6.21 -19.43
N ARG A 262 19.20 -6.99 -19.25
CA ARG A 262 19.97 -7.02 -17.98
C ARG A 262 20.42 -5.61 -17.55
N THR A 263 20.39 -4.64 -18.46
CA THR A 263 20.63 -3.20 -18.25
C THR A 263 19.47 -2.45 -17.56
N ASP A 264 18.25 -2.98 -17.60
CA ASP A 264 17.04 -2.35 -17.04
C ASP A 264 16.82 -2.76 -15.57
N VAL A 265 17.41 -3.89 -15.17
CA VAL A 265 17.65 -4.22 -13.76
C VAL A 265 18.85 -3.39 -13.32
N ARG A 266 18.58 -2.18 -12.82
CA ARG A 266 19.60 -1.50 -12.01
C ARG A 266 19.95 -2.44 -10.85
N PRO A 267 21.23 -2.66 -10.55
CA PRO A 267 21.58 -3.16 -9.23
C PRO A 267 20.79 -2.36 -8.21
N LEU A 268 20.37 -2.99 -7.11
CA LEU A 268 20.07 -2.22 -5.91
C LEU A 268 21.35 -1.46 -5.59
N GLU A 269 21.48 -0.24 -6.13
CA GLU A 269 22.34 0.76 -5.55
C GLU A 269 21.82 0.86 -4.12
N GLU A 270 22.65 0.45 -3.17
CA GLU A 270 22.41 0.74 -1.76
C GLU A 270 21.94 2.19 -1.72
N VAL A 271 20.70 2.40 -1.29
CA VAL A 271 20.23 3.75 -1.01
C VAL A 271 21.12 4.19 0.13
N ASP A 272 22.18 4.93 -0.20
CA ASP A 272 23.04 5.56 0.77
C ASP A 272 22.19 6.65 1.44
N VAL A 273 21.58 6.28 2.57
CA VAL A 273 20.72 7.17 3.35
C VAL A 273 21.56 8.29 3.98
N CYS A 274 22.89 8.29 3.79
CA CYS A 274 23.82 9.16 4.51
C CYS A 274 24.47 10.28 3.69
N GLU A 275 24.13 10.48 2.40
CA GLU A 275 24.63 11.64 1.64
C GLU A 275 23.51 12.59 1.18
N GLY A 276 22.70 13.04 2.15
CA GLY A 276 22.07 14.35 2.07
C GLY A 276 23.05 15.40 2.65
N PRO A 277 23.28 16.55 1.99
CA PRO A 277 24.17 17.58 2.53
C PRO A 277 23.65 18.03 3.90
N GLY A 278 24.51 17.89 4.92
CA GLY A 278 24.20 18.08 6.33
C GLY A 278 23.42 19.35 6.62
N GLU A 279 22.27 19.19 7.26
CA GLU A 279 21.58 20.29 7.91
C GLU A 279 22.02 20.32 9.38
N GLU A 280 22.76 21.37 9.72
CA GLU A 280 23.10 21.76 11.09
C GLU A 280 21.83 21.83 11.95
N LEU A 281 21.77 20.97 12.96
CA LEU A 281 20.81 21.05 14.05
C LEU A 281 21.10 22.31 14.88
N TYR A 282 20.23 23.31 14.80
CA TYR A 282 20.18 24.39 15.78
C TYR A 282 19.26 23.96 16.95
N PRO A 283 19.66 24.22 18.21
CA PRO A 283 18.90 23.81 19.38
C PRO A 283 17.74 24.79 19.61
N GLU A 284 16.50 24.30 19.65
CA GLU A 284 15.39 25.08 20.20
C GLU A 284 15.30 24.88 21.72
N GLN A 285 15.54 25.99 22.42
CA GLN A 285 15.24 26.21 23.82
C GLN A 285 13.72 26.31 24.03
N ASP A 286 13.23 25.53 24.99
CA ASP A 286 12.32 25.92 26.09
C ASP A 286 11.34 24.79 26.40
N LEU A 287 11.77 23.94 27.33
CA LEU A 287 11.00 22.93 28.02
C LEU A 287 10.52 23.54 29.34
N GLU A 288 9.22 23.83 29.46
CA GLU A 288 8.60 23.90 30.78
C GLU A 288 8.50 22.48 31.34
N MET A 289 9.36 22.23 32.33
CA MET A 289 9.38 21.05 33.17
C MET A 289 8.01 20.81 33.81
N VAL A 290 7.47 19.60 33.62
CA VAL A 290 6.61 18.98 34.63
C VAL A 290 7.36 17.78 35.16
N THR A 291 7.94 18.00 36.34
CA THR A 291 8.54 16.97 37.20
C THR A 291 7.45 16.06 37.73
N GLU A 292 7.52 14.76 37.42
CA GLU A 292 7.03 13.74 38.34
C GLU A 292 8.16 12.78 38.66
N SER A 293 8.38 12.68 39.97
CA SER A 293 9.50 12.10 40.69
C SER A 293 9.60 10.60 40.54
N SER A 294 10.84 10.13 40.42
CA SER A 294 11.23 8.74 40.59
C SER A 294 10.90 8.26 42.00
N ASP A 295 10.38 7.03 42.11
CA ASP A 295 10.57 6.21 43.29
C ASP A 295 11.14 4.85 42.90
N HIS A 296 12.43 4.76 43.22
CA HIS A 296 13.30 3.63 43.52
C HIS A 296 13.01 2.21 43.00
N ALA A 297 14.03 1.75 42.29
CA ALA A 297 14.44 0.36 42.14
C ALA A 297 14.59 -0.38 43.48
N THR A 298 14.35 -1.69 43.44
CA THR A 298 14.98 -2.63 44.36
C THR A 298 15.64 -3.75 43.57
N ASP A 299 16.94 -3.87 43.84
CA ASP A 299 17.90 -4.93 43.58
C ASP A 299 17.35 -6.33 43.29
N VAL A 300 17.93 -6.95 42.26
CA VAL A 300 18.21 -8.37 42.26
C VAL A 300 19.69 -8.53 41.89
N THR A 301 20.47 -8.94 42.89
CA THR A 301 21.91 -9.21 42.83
C THR A 301 22.23 -10.41 41.94
N ASP A 302 23.32 -10.26 41.18
CA ASP A 302 24.02 -11.29 40.42
C ASP A 302 24.36 -12.53 41.26
N GLU A 303 24.38 -13.70 40.60
CA GLU A 303 25.48 -14.63 40.82
C GLU A 303 25.65 -15.59 39.61
N GLN A 304 26.87 -15.56 39.08
CA GLN A 304 27.57 -16.59 38.28
C GLN A 304 27.32 -16.65 36.76
N ALA A 305 28.20 -15.99 36.00
CA ALA A 305 28.74 -16.53 34.74
C ALA A 305 30.11 -15.92 34.42
N ASP A 306 31.08 -16.83 34.29
CA ASP A 306 32.46 -16.76 33.78
C ASP A 306 33.02 -15.46 33.18
N GLU A 307 34.26 -15.19 33.61
CA GLU A 307 35.19 -14.18 33.12
C GLU A 307 35.54 -14.38 31.63
N SER A 308 34.78 -13.77 30.72
CA SER A 308 35.37 -13.15 29.52
C SER A 308 35.33 -11.64 29.72
N ASN A 309 36.51 -11.04 29.73
CA ASN A 309 36.78 -9.64 30.08
C ASN A 309 36.26 -8.65 29.02
N ASP A 310 34.97 -8.72 28.68
CA ASP A 310 34.27 -7.70 27.89
C ASP A 310 33.89 -6.58 28.85
N ALA A 311 34.67 -5.50 28.84
CA ALA A 311 34.43 -4.33 29.67
C ALA A 311 33.02 -3.77 29.42
N ILE A 312 32.11 -3.95 30.38
CA ILE A 312 30.77 -3.34 30.37
C ILE A 312 30.95 -1.86 30.71
N TYR A 313 30.94 -1.01 29.69
CA TYR A 313 31.02 0.45 29.88
C TYR A 313 29.69 1.03 30.35
N GLU A 314 29.74 1.98 31.29
CA GLU A 314 28.57 2.77 31.70
C GLU A 314 27.96 3.51 30.49
N ALA A 315 26.62 3.51 30.41
CA ALA A 315 25.85 4.14 29.33
C ALA A 315 26.25 5.61 29.04
N ASN A 316 26.78 6.32 30.04
CA ASN A 316 27.24 7.70 29.92
C ASN A 316 28.48 7.87 29.02
N VAL A 317 29.31 6.84 28.90
CA VAL A 317 30.47 6.81 27.98
C VAL A 317 29.97 6.60 26.54
N LEU A 318 28.94 5.75 26.37
CA LEU A 318 28.23 5.48 25.10
C LEU A 318 27.63 6.76 24.49
N LEU A 319 27.08 7.63 25.35
CA LEU A 319 26.33 8.83 24.96
C LEU A 319 27.19 9.96 24.36
N ARG A 320 28.52 9.98 24.57
CA ARG A 320 29.36 11.10 24.10
C ARG A 320 29.86 10.97 22.66
N ARG A 321 29.86 9.78 22.05
CA ARG A 321 30.55 9.53 20.76
C ARG A 321 29.77 8.74 19.71
N ILE A 322 28.58 8.22 20.05
CA ILE A 322 27.79 7.31 19.19
C ILE A 322 27.45 7.85 17.79
N GLY A 323 27.26 9.17 17.65
CA GLY A 323 26.95 9.77 16.35
C GLY A 323 28.10 9.65 15.34
N ALA A 324 29.35 9.61 15.80
CA ALA A 324 30.52 9.38 14.95
C ALA A 324 30.77 7.89 14.69
N ASP A 325 30.45 7.03 15.64
CA ASP A 325 30.70 5.59 15.59
C ASP A 325 29.67 4.86 14.70
N LEU A 326 28.43 5.37 14.60
CA LEU A 326 27.39 4.81 13.71
C LEU A 326 27.71 4.95 12.21
N ASN A 327 28.52 5.93 11.81
CA ASN A 327 28.96 6.09 10.42
C ASN A 327 29.98 5.03 9.96
N TYR A 328 30.61 4.30 10.89
CA TYR A 328 31.57 3.24 10.57
C TYR A 328 30.94 1.83 10.49
N LEU A 329 29.64 1.69 10.82
CA LEU A 329 28.96 0.39 10.95
C LEU A 329 28.68 -0.34 9.61
N CYS A 330 28.82 0.31 8.45
CA CYS A 330 28.49 -0.31 7.16
C CYS A 330 29.61 -1.11 6.47
N LYS A 331 30.78 -1.37 7.10
CA LYS A 331 31.91 -1.98 6.36
C LYS A 331 32.59 -3.22 6.93
N GLN A 332 32.16 -3.82 8.03
CA GLN A 332 32.75 -5.09 8.48
C GLN A 332 31.74 -6.06 9.09
N THR A 333 31.25 -7.00 8.28
CA THR A 333 30.84 -8.33 8.76
C THR A 333 32.11 -9.10 9.12
N ILE A 334 32.52 -9.04 10.38
CA ILE A 334 33.60 -9.87 10.91
C ILE A 334 33.07 -11.30 11.04
N SER A 335 33.79 -12.21 10.40
CA SER A 335 33.61 -13.66 10.38
C SER A 335 33.46 -14.30 11.77
N ASP A 336 32.66 -15.38 11.79
CA ASP A 336 32.33 -16.28 12.89
C ASP A 336 33.44 -16.61 13.90
N SER A 337 33.08 -16.57 15.19
CA SER A 337 33.52 -17.55 16.23
C SER A 337 33.02 -17.17 17.64
N GLY A 338 31.71 -16.98 17.81
CA GLY A 338 31.11 -16.85 19.13
C GLY A 338 29.59 -16.71 19.04
N HIS A 339 28.86 -17.47 19.86
CA HIS A 339 27.39 -17.37 19.95
C HIS A 339 26.99 -15.90 20.23
N GLN A 340 26.45 -15.21 19.24
CA GLN A 340 25.89 -13.88 19.44
C GLN A 340 24.55 -14.03 20.17
N PRO A 341 24.34 -13.35 21.32
CA PRO A 341 23.06 -13.36 22.00
C PRO A 341 21.98 -12.77 21.07
N LYS A 342 20.83 -13.43 20.95
CA LYS A 342 19.68 -12.90 20.21
C LYS A 342 19.32 -11.50 20.75
N GLY A 343 19.11 -10.54 19.87
CA GLY A 343 18.70 -9.18 20.26
C GLY A 343 19.84 -8.18 20.52
N PHE A 344 21.07 -8.49 20.11
CA PHE A 344 22.23 -7.61 20.23
C PHE A 344 22.94 -7.43 18.89
N PHE A 345 23.61 -6.29 18.69
CA PHE A 345 24.58 -6.05 17.61
C PHE A 345 25.95 -5.72 18.20
N LYS A 346 27.01 -6.12 17.48
CA LYS A 346 28.39 -5.71 17.77
C LYS A 346 28.64 -4.35 17.11
N ILE A 347 29.02 -3.35 17.90
CA ILE A 347 29.38 -2.01 17.46
C ILE A 347 30.88 -1.85 17.69
N MET A 348 31.63 -1.57 16.62
CA MET A 348 33.01 -1.13 16.76
C MET A 348 33.00 0.36 17.08
N THR A 349 33.51 0.70 18.26
CA THR A 349 33.64 2.08 18.72
C THR A 349 34.75 2.82 17.97
N SER A 350 34.76 4.16 18.01
CA SER A 350 35.84 4.98 17.42
C SER A 350 37.23 4.69 17.99
N THR A 351 37.30 4.00 19.13
CA THR A 351 38.56 3.54 19.74
C THR A 351 39.02 2.18 19.21
N GLY A 352 38.25 1.54 18.32
CA GLY A 352 38.53 0.21 17.77
C GLY A 352 38.07 -0.94 18.68
N GLU A 353 37.43 -0.65 19.81
CA GLU A 353 36.90 -1.66 20.72
C GLU A 353 35.54 -2.17 20.24
N LEU A 354 35.32 -3.47 20.38
CA LEU A 354 34.11 -4.15 19.95
C LEU A 354 33.13 -4.26 21.12
N MET A 355 32.03 -3.52 21.07
CA MET A 355 30.98 -3.51 22.09
C MET A 355 29.74 -4.26 21.64
N LEU A 356 29.04 -4.92 22.56
CA LEU A 356 27.72 -5.50 22.32
C LEU A 356 26.62 -4.51 22.78
N ALA A 357 25.77 -4.08 21.86
CA ALA A 357 24.64 -3.20 22.14
C ALA A 357 23.30 -3.93 21.88
N ARG A 358 22.32 -3.77 22.79
CA ARG A 358 20.96 -4.29 22.56
C ARG A 358 20.29 -3.53 21.42
N ILE A 359 19.59 -4.26 20.55
CA ILE A 359 18.81 -3.72 19.43
C ILE A 359 17.81 -2.65 19.92
N SER A 360 17.13 -2.92 21.03
CA SER A 360 16.16 -2.00 21.63
C SER A 360 16.80 -0.68 22.07
N THR A 361 18.02 -0.71 22.61
CA THR A 361 18.77 0.49 23.04
C THR A 361 19.15 1.36 21.85
N VAL A 362 19.61 0.75 20.75
CA VAL A 362 19.96 1.49 19.52
C VAL A 362 18.71 2.11 18.89
N ILE A 363 17.61 1.36 18.81
CA ILE A 363 16.35 1.87 18.25
C ILE A 363 15.76 2.97 19.12
N TRP A 364 15.80 2.83 20.45
CA TRP A 364 15.38 3.88 21.38
C TRP A 364 16.18 5.17 21.14
N LEU A 365 17.49 5.05 20.99
CA LEU A 365 18.36 6.19 20.69
C LEU A 365 17.96 6.88 19.36
N LEU A 366 17.69 6.10 18.31
CA LEU A 366 17.24 6.61 17.00
C LEU A 366 15.79 7.16 17.00
N SER A 367 14.99 6.86 18.02
CA SER A 367 13.57 7.21 18.12
C SER A 367 13.30 8.35 19.12
N SER A 368 14.29 8.69 19.95
CA SER A 368 14.16 9.61 21.09
C SER A 368 13.72 11.04 20.72
N ASP A 369 14.03 11.51 19.50
CA ASP A 369 13.67 12.86 19.02
C ASP A 369 12.38 12.91 18.17
N ARG A 370 11.66 11.80 18.01
CA ARG A 370 10.47 11.77 17.13
C ARG A 370 9.18 11.86 17.94
N SER A 371 8.44 12.95 17.77
CA SER A 371 7.10 13.10 18.32
C SER A 371 6.19 11.96 17.88
N LYS A 372 5.56 11.28 18.85
CA LYS A 372 4.64 10.16 18.60
C LYS A 372 3.39 10.66 17.89
N ILE A 373 3.35 10.55 16.56
CA ILE A 373 2.19 10.97 15.77
C ILE A 373 1.12 9.87 15.82
N SER A 374 0.13 10.04 16.69
CA SER A 374 -1.15 9.33 16.54
C SER A 374 -1.76 9.70 15.20
N ASN A 375 -1.92 8.72 14.31
CA ASN A 375 -2.63 8.90 13.05
C ASN A 375 -3.62 7.76 12.91
N ASP A 376 -4.85 8.04 13.30
CA ASP A 376 -6.02 7.18 13.10
C ASP A 376 -6.03 6.57 11.70
N ARG A 377 -6.03 5.23 11.65
CA ARG A 377 -6.07 4.42 10.44
C ARG A 377 -7.31 4.72 9.59
N LEU A 378 -8.38 5.23 10.20
CA LEU A 378 -9.62 5.59 9.50
C LEU A 378 -9.45 6.74 8.50
N LEU A 379 -8.42 7.57 8.64
CA LEU A 379 -8.21 8.76 7.81
C LEU A 379 -7.26 8.55 6.62
N ARG A 380 -6.44 7.48 6.61
CA ARG A 380 -5.43 7.25 5.55
C ARG A 380 -5.94 6.46 4.34
N PHE A 381 -7.03 5.69 4.48
CA PHE A 381 -7.50 4.78 3.43
C PHE A 381 -8.91 5.03 2.93
N ARG A 382 -9.59 6.06 3.45
CA ARG A 382 -10.83 6.55 2.86
C ARG A 382 -10.47 7.57 1.79
N THR A 383 -11.03 7.45 0.58
CA THR A 383 -11.23 8.64 -0.25
C THR A 383 -11.92 9.66 0.66
N PRO A 384 -11.43 10.91 0.78
CA PRO A 384 -11.96 11.86 1.74
C PRO A 384 -13.47 11.99 1.52
N LYS A 385 -14.24 11.32 2.38
CA LYS A 385 -15.61 11.74 2.66
C LYS A 385 -15.43 13.05 3.40
N ALA A 386 -16.19 14.06 2.97
CA ALA A 386 -16.27 15.35 3.65
C ALA A 386 -16.26 15.09 5.16
N ILE A 387 -15.26 15.65 5.83
CA ILE A 387 -15.06 15.46 7.26
C ILE A 387 -16.33 15.97 7.92
N ASN A 388 -17.13 15.05 8.49
CA ASN A 388 -18.26 15.40 9.33
C ASN A 388 -17.73 16.27 10.47
N GLY A 389 -17.96 17.57 10.36
CA GLY A 389 -17.52 18.57 11.34
C GLY A 389 -17.00 19.88 10.75
N ILE A 390 -16.58 19.90 9.48
CA ILE A 390 -16.31 21.16 8.77
C ILE A 390 -17.41 21.28 7.71
N PRO A 391 -18.25 22.32 7.76
CA PRO A 391 -19.33 22.45 6.78
C PRO A 391 -18.70 22.50 5.40
N SER A 392 -18.88 21.45 4.60
CA SER A 392 -18.68 21.57 3.17
C SER A 392 -19.55 22.74 2.74
N VAL A 393 -18.94 23.72 2.09
CA VAL A 393 -19.64 24.89 1.62
C VAL A 393 -20.63 24.42 0.53
N ASN A 394 -21.85 24.09 0.97
CA ASN A 394 -22.93 23.59 0.12
C ASN A 394 -23.67 24.71 -0.61
N GLU A 395 -23.11 25.92 -0.60
CA GLU A 395 -23.70 27.13 -1.16
C GLU A 395 -22.58 27.99 -1.75
N ASN A 396 -22.82 28.62 -2.89
CA ASN A 396 -21.84 29.52 -3.48
C ASN A 396 -21.70 30.78 -2.59
N LYS A 397 -20.54 30.96 -1.94
CA LYS A 397 -20.30 32.10 -1.05
C LYS A 397 -18.81 32.43 -0.95
N ILE A 398 -18.54 33.70 -0.68
CA ILE A 398 -17.19 34.15 -0.34
C ILE A 398 -16.94 33.72 1.11
N CYS A 399 -15.90 32.92 1.34
CA CYS A 399 -15.44 32.62 2.70
C CYS A 399 -14.15 33.40 2.97
N THR A 400 -13.73 33.43 4.23
CA THR A 400 -12.46 34.03 4.66
C THR A 400 -11.32 33.01 4.74
N ILE A 401 -11.63 31.72 4.67
CA ILE A 401 -10.70 30.60 4.78
C ILE A 401 -10.96 29.60 3.65
N ILE A 402 -9.89 29.07 3.04
CA ILE A 402 -9.92 27.99 2.05
C ILE A 402 -9.32 26.73 2.67
N SER A 403 -9.98 25.58 2.49
CA SER A 403 -9.55 24.28 3.02
C SER A 403 -9.19 23.30 1.90
N ILE A 404 -8.37 22.30 2.22
CA ILE A 404 -8.12 21.18 1.29
C ILE A 404 -9.43 20.43 1.00
N GLY A 405 -9.72 20.20 -0.28
CA GLY A 405 -10.94 19.56 -0.78
C GLY A 405 -12.04 20.53 -1.22
N ASP A 406 -11.92 21.82 -0.88
CA ASP A 406 -12.88 22.84 -1.27
C ASP A 406 -12.89 23.06 -2.79
N TRP A 407 -14.08 23.41 -3.30
CA TRP A 407 -14.26 23.90 -4.66
C TRP A 407 -14.37 25.42 -4.64
N PHE A 408 -13.62 26.07 -5.54
CA PHE A 408 -13.58 27.53 -5.61
C PHE A 408 -13.46 28.04 -7.04
N LEU A 409 -13.88 29.27 -7.22
CA LEU A 409 -13.69 30.05 -8.43
C LEU A 409 -12.44 30.90 -8.33
N PHE A 410 -11.74 31.03 -9.45
CA PHE A 410 -10.60 31.90 -9.56
C PHE A 410 -10.64 32.73 -10.84
N ARG A 411 -10.04 33.92 -10.80
CA ARG A 411 -9.87 34.75 -11.99
C ARG A 411 -8.83 34.11 -12.90
N SER A 412 -9.19 33.70 -14.11
CA SER A 412 -8.26 33.17 -15.11
C SER A 412 -7.50 34.30 -15.83
N ASN A 413 -6.30 33.98 -16.33
CA ASN A 413 -5.46 34.90 -17.11
C ASN A 413 -5.71 34.73 -18.62
N SER A 414 -6.52 33.76 -19.01
CA SER A 414 -6.91 33.57 -20.40
C SER A 414 -7.82 34.72 -20.81
N SER A 415 -7.23 35.72 -21.47
CA SER A 415 -7.94 36.68 -22.29
C SER A 415 -8.69 35.91 -23.38
N GLY A 416 -9.98 35.67 -23.18
CA GLY A 416 -10.85 35.20 -24.24
C GLY A 416 -10.72 36.16 -25.42
N ARG A 417 -10.48 35.62 -26.62
CA ARG A 417 -10.61 36.37 -27.86
C ARG A 417 -12.08 36.78 -28.00
N GLN A 418 -12.42 37.95 -27.47
CA GLN A 418 -13.62 38.78 -27.60
C GLN A 418 -14.10 39.24 -26.22
N GLY A 419 -13.93 40.54 -25.94
CA GLY A 419 -14.57 41.22 -24.82
C GLY A 419 -13.80 41.21 -23.50
N ASN A 420 -13.72 42.39 -22.88
CA ASN A 420 -12.91 42.75 -21.72
C ASN A 420 -13.37 42.15 -20.36
N THR A 421 -13.78 40.88 -20.32
CA THR A 421 -14.15 40.19 -19.07
C THR A 421 -13.12 39.11 -18.73
N PRO A 422 -12.44 39.20 -17.57
CA PRO A 422 -11.53 38.15 -17.13
C PRO A 422 -12.33 36.84 -16.95
N GLY A 423 -11.97 35.79 -17.68
CA GLY A 423 -12.66 34.51 -17.59
C GLY A 423 -12.56 33.92 -16.18
N VAL A 424 -13.65 33.34 -15.68
CA VAL A 424 -13.66 32.68 -14.37
C VAL A 424 -13.42 31.18 -14.57
N GLY A 425 -12.42 30.63 -13.87
CA GLY A 425 -12.14 29.20 -13.83
C GLY A 425 -12.63 28.56 -12.53
N ALA A 426 -12.84 27.25 -12.53
CA ALA A 426 -13.18 26.48 -11.34
C ALA A 426 -12.00 25.58 -10.95
N ALA A 427 -11.75 25.39 -9.65
CA ALA A 427 -10.67 24.55 -9.18
C ALA A 427 -11.04 23.79 -7.91
N GLN A 428 -10.41 22.63 -7.73
CA GLN A 428 -10.47 21.84 -6.50
C GLN A 428 -9.14 21.94 -5.75
N VAL A 429 -9.18 22.33 -4.49
CA VAL A 429 -7.98 22.44 -3.63
C VAL A 429 -7.42 21.06 -3.29
N LEU A 430 -6.14 20.86 -3.57
CA LEU A 430 -5.37 19.65 -3.23
C LEU A 430 -4.35 19.90 -2.10
N GLY A 431 -3.89 21.14 -1.94
CA GLY A 431 -2.90 21.53 -0.93
C GLY A 431 -2.50 22.99 -1.08
N PHE A 432 -1.49 23.41 -0.31
CA PHE A 432 -0.96 24.78 -0.35
C PHE A 432 0.56 24.76 -0.47
N CYS A 433 1.15 25.83 -0.99
CA CYS A 433 2.59 26.07 -0.95
C CYS A 433 2.88 27.57 -0.80
N PHE A 434 4.02 27.94 -0.21
CA PHE A 434 4.39 29.34 -0.07
C PHE A 434 4.97 29.89 -1.39
N LEU A 435 4.60 31.15 -1.74
CA LEU A 435 5.10 31.84 -2.94
C LEU A 435 6.59 32.17 -2.83
N ARG A 436 7.06 32.49 -1.62
CA ARG A 436 8.45 32.86 -1.34
C ARG A 436 9.17 31.76 -0.56
N GLY A 437 10.35 31.40 -1.04
CA GLY A 437 11.27 30.41 -0.48
C GLY A 437 12.39 30.15 -1.49
N LYS A 438 13.65 30.21 -1.06
CA LYS A 438 14.81 29.94 -1.92
C LYS A 438 14.97 28.45 -2.16
N LEU A 439 14.66 27.63 -1.15
CA LEU A 439 14.73 26.17 -1.22
C LEU A 439 13.33 25.55 -1.39
N LYS A 440 13.26 24.34 -1.96
CA LYS A 440 12.00 23.61 -2.18
C LYS A 440 11.24 23.38 -0.88
N ARG A 441 11.94 23.01 0.20
CA ARG A 441 11.40 22.82 1.56
C ARG A 441 10.76 24.08 2.14
N GLU A 442 11.29 25.27 1.84
CA GLU A 442 10.76 26.55 2.33
C GLU A 442 9.46 26.95 1.62
N ARG A 443 9.15 26.31 0.49
CA ARG A 443 7.89 26.48 -0.24
C ARG A 443 6.83 25.46 0.17
N GLU A 444 7.17 24.44 0.95
CA GLU A 444 6.19 23.45 1.42
C GLU A 444 5.30 24.05 2.51
N CYS A 445 3.98 23.81 2.40
CA CYS A 445 3.00 24.27 3.38
C CYS A 445 2.17 23.07 3.83
N SER A 446 2.32 22.71 5.12
CA SER A 446 1.62 21.59 5.76
C SER A 446 0.23 21.96 6.29
N LEU A 447 -0.17 23.23 6.13
CA LEU A 447 -1.47 23.72 6.57
C LEU A 447 -2.59 23.04 5.80
N LYS A 448 -3.68 22.71 6.49
CA LYS A 448 -4.90 22.13 5.89
C LYS A 448 -5.93 23.19 5.50
N THR A 449 -5.77 24.40 6.05
CA THR A 449 -6.63 25.56 5.82
C THR A 449 -5.77 26.80 5.79
N VAL A 450 -6.09 27.76 4.93
CA VAL A 450 -5.38 29.04 4.82
C VAL A 450 -6.37 30.19 4.78
N PRO A 451 -6.10 31.31 5.48
CA PRO A 451 -6.90 32.51 5.35
C PRO A 451 -6.65 33.13 3.97
N ILE A 452 -7.70 33.68 3.35
CA ILE A 452 -7.62 34.34 2.03
C ILE A 452 -6.89 35.67 2.18
N ASP A 453 -7.23 36.41 3.23
CA ASP A 453 -6.56 37.65 3.60
C ASP A 453 -5.43 37.34 4.59
N VAL A 454 -4.33 38.05 4.45
CA VAL A 454 -3.20 37.95 5.39
C VAL A 454 -3.67 38.53 6.74
N PRO A 455 -3.57 37.79 7.85
CA PRO A 455 -3.90 38.33 9.17
C PRO A 455 -3.05 39.57 9.48
N ASP A 456 -3.65 40.59 10.09
CA ASP A 456 -3.02 41.90 10.37
C ASP A 456 -1.71 41.82 11.17
N ASN A 457 -1.44 40.67 11.81
CA ASN A 457 -0.34 40.44 12.74
C ASN A 457 0.90 39.82 12.06
N VAL A 458 0.91 39.64 10.74
CA VAL A 458 1.98 38.94 10.01
C VAL A 458 2.86 39.93 9.25
N GLU A 459 4.04 40.23 9.81
CA GLU A 459 5.09 40.97 9.09
C GLU A 459 5.73 40.06 8.02
N ASN A 460 5.75 40.49 6.75
CA ASN A 460 6.27 39.76 5.58
C ASN A 460 5.56 38.43 5.25
N PRO A 461 4.29 38.45 4.80
CA PRO A 461 3.62 37.25 4.33
C PRO A 461 4.40 36.61 3.17
N ARG A 462 4.80 35.35 3.34
CA ARG A 462 5.47 34.56 2.29
C ARG A 462 4.59 34.34 1.05
N GLY A 463 3.31 34.70 1.13
CA GLY A 463 2.29 34.53 0.10
C GLY A 463 1.93 33.05 -0.10
N ILE A 464 0.71 32.75 -0.54
CA ILE A 464 0.23 31.36 -0.65
C ILE A 464 -0.20 31.07 -2.09
N GLU A 465 0.27 29.95 -2.63
CA GLU A 465 -0.29 29.30 -3.81
C GLU A 465 -1.12 28.10 -3.39
N ILE A 466 -2.28 27.97 -4.01
CA ILE A 466 -3.20 26.86 -3.89
C ILE A 466 -2.78 25.82 -4.92
N VAL A 467 -2.38 24.64 -4.46
CA VAL A 467 -2.18 23.46 -5.31
C VAL A 467 -3.55 22.87 -5.62
N CYS A 468 -3.91 22.72 -6.90
CA CYS A 468 -5.27 22.39 -7.31
C CYS A 468 -5.36 21.71 -8.68
N ASN A 469 -6.50 21.04 -8.93
CA ASN A 469 -6.93 20.66 -10.28
C ASN A 469 -7.76 21.80 -10.86
N LYS A 470 -7.40 22.28 -12.06
CA LYS A 470 -8.06 23.39 -12.75
C LYS A 470 -9.07 22.87 -13.75
N TYR A 471 -10.17 23.59 -13.87
CA TYR A 471 -11.24 23.29 -14.82
C TYR A 471 -11.71 24.56 -15.52
N SER A 472 -11.86 24.44 -16.85
CA SER A 472 -12.60 25.41 -17.65
C SER A 472 -14.09 25.06 -17.59
N VAL A 473 -14.92 26.06 -17.30
CA VAL A 473 -16.38 25.92 -17.35
C VAL A 473 -16.81 26.03 -18.81
N MET A 474 -17.42 24.97 -19.34
CA MET A 474 -17.94 24.92 -20.70
C MET A 474 -19.39 25.44 -20.74
N GLU A 475 -19.87 25.85 -21.92
CA GLU A 475 -21.23 26.41 -22.12
C GLU A 475 -22.37 25.47 -21.69
N ASN A 476 -22.12 24.17 -21.59
CA ASN A 476 -23.08 23.14 -21.18
C ASN A 476 -22.99 22.78 -19.69
N ASN A 477 -22.34 23.61 -18.85
CA ASN A 477 -22.05 23.36 -17.43
C ASN A 477 -21.03 22.26 -17.15
N PHE A 478 -20.44 21.65 -18.17
CA PHE A 478 -19.40 20.65 -17.96
C PHE A 478 -18.06 21.32 -17.64
N LEU A 479 -17.30 20.65 -16.78
CA LEU A 479 -15.96 21.04 -16.41
C LEU A 479 -14.97 20.26 -17.26
N ARG A 480 -14.21 20.99 -18.09
CA ARG A 480 -13.09 20.42 -18.83
C ARG A 480 -11.82 20.63 -18.02
N HIS A 481 -11.13 19.54 -17.67
CA HIS A 481 -9.86 19.59 -16.97
C HIS A 481 -8.81 20.34 -17.81
N ASP A 482 -8.11 21.29 -17.20
CA ASP A 482 -7.02 22.04 -17.82
C ASP A 482 -5.68 21.32 -17.55
N SER A 483 -4.87 21.10 -18.58
CA SER A 483 -3.61 20.35 -18.47
C SER A 483 -2.44 21.19 -17.93
N ASP A 484 -2.62 22.51 -17.79
CA ASP A 484 -1.59 23.48 -17.34
C ASP A 484 -1.45 23.52 -15.79
N PRO A 485 -0.33 24.03 -15.20
CA PRO A 485 0.18 23.55 -13.93
C PRO A 485 -0.75 23.82 -12.75
N LYS A 486 -0.68 22.86 -11.82
CA LYS A 486 -1.51 22.60 -10.64
C LYS A 486 -1.50 23.71 -9.56
N LYS A 487 -1.26 24.98 -9.89
CA LYS A 487 -1.09 26.06 -8.90
C LYS A 487 -1.84 27.34 -9.27
N ILE A 488 -2.48 27.96 -8.28
CA ILE A 488 -3.19 29.23 -8.37
C ILE A 488 -2.75 30.11 -7.20
N ASN A 489 -2.32 31.34 -7.46
CA ASN A 489 -2.06 32.30 -6.38
C ASN A 489 -3.37 32.60 -5.62
N ILE A 490 -3.34 32.54 -4.29
CA ILE A 490 -4.54 32.75 -3.45
C ILE A 490 -5.23 34.09 -3.72
N THR A 491 -4.49 35.11 -4.17
CA THR A 491 -5.05 36.43 -4.55
C THR A 491 -6.00 36.38 -5.74
N ARG A 492 -6.01 35.27 -6.49
CA ARG A 492 -6.93 35.04 -7.62
C ARG A 492 -8.23 34.37 -7.20
N TYR A 493 -8.38 34.00 -5.93
CA TYR A 493 -9.61 33.48 -5.37
C TYR A 493 -10.76 34.47 -5.57
N VAL A 494 -11.95 33.95 -5.89
CA VAL A 494 -13.17 34.74 -6.06
C VAL A 494 -14.22 34.32 -5.04
N SER A 495 -14.55 33.03 -4.98
CA SER A 495 -15.63 32.51 -4.13
C SER A 495 -15.55 30.99 -4.01
N HIS A 496 -16.13 30.42 -2.94
CA HIS A 496 -16.39 28.98 -2.88
C HIS A 496 -17.60 28.63 -3.72
N THR A 497 -17.60 27.42 -4.27
CA THR A 497 -18.75 26.88 -5.00
C THR A 497 -19.26 25.61 -4.38
N GLU A 498 -20.52 25.33 -4.69
CA GLU A 498 -21.04 23.98 -4.55
C GLU A 498 -20.14 22.99 -5.29
N LYS A 499 -19.98 21.80 -4.70
CA LYS A 499 -19.24 20.71 -5.32
C LYS A 499 -19.92 20.32 -6.64
N PRO A 500 -19.19 20.25 -7.76
CA PRO A 500 -19.73 19.77 -9.03
C PRO A 500 -20.24 18.32 -8.91
N LEU A 501 -21.36 18.06 -9.57
CA LEU A 501 -21.96 16.74 -9.64
C LEU A 501 -21.24 15.89 -10.68
N LEU A 502 -21.03 14.62 -10.38
CA LEU A 502 -20.55 13.65 -11.36
C LEU A 502 -21.76 13.17 -12.19
N SER A 503 -21.68 13.34 -13.51
CA SER A 503 -22.66 12.85 -14.48
C SER A 503 -21.99 11.87 -15.44
N ASP A 504 -22.78 11.13 -16.22
CA ASP A 504 -22.31 10.08 -17.13
C ASP A 504 -21.26 10.57 -18.16
N THR A 505 -21.23 11.88 -18.44
CA THR A 505 -20.31 12.51 -19.40
C THR A 505 -19.25 13.42 -18.75
N GLY A 506 -19.14 13.43 -17.41
CA GLY A 506 -18.10 14.15 -16.66
C GLY A 506 -18.62 14.99 -15.49
N LEU A 507 -17.75 15.84 -14.94
CA LEU A 507 -18.08 16.77 -13.86
C LEU A 507 -18.92 17.93 -14.39
N ARG A 508 -20.04 18.25 -13.72
CA ARG A 508 -20.96 19.32 -14.08
C ARG A 508 -21.21 20.25 -12.91
N ILE A 509 -21.09 21.57 -13.11
CA ILE A 509 -21.48 22.56 -12.09
C ILE A 509 -23.00 22.66 -11.98
N SER A 510 -23.53 22.96 -10.79
CA SER A 510 -24.96 23.14 -10.60
C SER A 510 -25.46 24.37 -11.36
N ASP A 511 -26.73 24.38 -11.76
CA ASP A 511 -27.31 25.55 -12.43
C ASP A 511 -27.31 26.79 -11.50
N LYS A 512 -27.32 26.58 -10.17
CA LYS A 512 -27.11 27.63 -9.17
C LYS A 512 -25.70 28.22 -9.23
N THR A 513 -24.67 27.38 -9.32
CA THR A 513 -23.29 27.83 -9.52
C THR A 513 -23.09 28.50 -10.87
N ARG A 514 -23.83 28.06 -11.92
CA ARG A 514 -23.80 28.74 -13.22
C ARG A 514 -24.44 30.12 -13.17
N LEU A 515 -25.57 30.29 -12.48
CA LEU A 515 -26.19 31.62 -12.28
C LEU A 515 -25.32 32.55 -11.42
N TYR A 516 -24.44 31.96 -10.61
CA TYR A 516 -23.48 32.67 -9.76
C TYR A 516 -22.20 33.10 -10.50
N LEU A 517 -21.87 32.42 -11.60
CA LEU A 517 -20.77 32.72 -12.53
C LEU A 517 -21.19 33.80 -13.54
#